data_AF-A0AAW1QF91-F1
#
_entry.id   AF-A0AAW1QF91-F1
#
_cell.length_a   1.000
_cell.length_b   1.000
_cell.length_c   1.000
_cell.angle_alpha   90.00
_cell.angle_beta   90.00
_cell.angle_gamma   90.00
#
_symmetry.space_group_name_H-M   'P 1'
#
loop_
_entity.id
_entity.type
_entity.pdbx_description
1 polymer ?
#
loop_
_entity_poly.entity_id
_entity_poly.type
_entity_poly.pdbx_seq_one_letter_code
_entity_poly.pdbx_strand_id
1 'polypeptide(L)'
;MDTVIGRSTSISESVEEGQAELGGKAAVRKRVLISKERQAFLDAYNDPCQGFEPDDGEPFNPDFELECANCEATAAEKQLPTLLKCGRCKIVYYCSKECQKTNWKIHKIYCKRA
;
A
#
# COMPACT_ATOMS: atom_id res chain seq x y z
N MET A 1 -7.50 0.50 -75.82
CA MET A 1 -8.45 1.49 -75.30
C MET A 1 -7.80 2.14 -74.09
N ASP A 2 -7.21 3.29 -74.38
CA ASP A 2 -6.38 4.11 -73.51
C ASP A 2 -7.24 4.79 -72.45
N THR A 3 -6.80 4.78 -71.18
CA THR A 3 -7.35 5.69 -70.17
C THR A 3 -6.25 6.62 -69.69
N VAL A 4 -6.48 7.90 -69.99
CA VAL A 4 -5.65 9.07 -69.73
C VAL A 4 -5.76 9.52 -68.26
N ILE A 5 -4.58 9.86 -67.74
CA ILE A 5 -4.15 10.77 -66.64
C ILE A 5 -5.19 11.74 -66.03
N GLY A 6 -5.10 11.89 -64.70
CA GLY A 6 -5.24 13.18 -63.98
C GLY A 6 -6.50 13.31 -63.12
N ARG A 7 -6.53 14.04 -62.01
CA ARG A 7 -5.56 14.97 -61.43
C ARG A 7 -6.05 15.33 -60.01
N SER A 8 -5.12 15.51 -59.08
CA SER A 8 -5.36 16.06 -57.74
C SER A 8 -6.08 17.41 -57.78
N THR A 9 -7.00 17.63 -56.83
CA THR A 9 -7.33 18.97 -56.35
C THR A 9 -7.55 18.93 -54.84
N SER A 10 -6.67 19.61 -54.10
CA SER A 10 -6.94 20.12 -52.76
C SER A 10 -7.97 21.22 -52.86
N ILE A 11 -8.96 21.23 -51.97
CA ILE A 11 -9.72 22.44 -51.60
C ILE A 11 -9.78 22.50 -50.08
N SER A 12 -9.39 23.67 -49.58
CA SER A 12 -9.30 24.15 -48.21
C SER A 12 -10.61 24.77 -47.72
N GLU A 13 -10.66 25.02 -46.41
CA GLU A 13 -11.58 25.93 -45.66
C GLU A 13 -13.01 25.38 -45.43
N SER A 14 -13.66 25.52 -44.27
CA SER A 14 -13.63 26.57 -43.25
C SER A 14 -14.02 26.07 -41.85
N VAL A 15 -13.53 26.84 -40.88
CA VAL A 15 -13.78 27.00 -39.44
C VAL A 15 -15.22 26.75 -38.95
N GLU A 16 -15.34 26.09 -37.79
CA GLU A 16 -16.33 26.48 -36.77
C GLU A 16 -15.68 26.48 -35.38
N GLU A 17 -15.77 27.63 -34.72
CA GLU A 17 -15.33 27.92 -33.37
C GLU A 17 -16.25 27.22 -32.35
N GLY A 18 -15.65 26.44 -31.44
CA GLY A 18 -16.32 25.91 -30.25
C GLY A 18 -15.85 26.65 -29.01
N GLN A 19 -16.77 27.40 -28.40
CA GLN A 19 -16.55 28.31 -27.27
C GLN A 19 -16.19 27.58 -25.95
N ALA A 20 -15.54 28.36 -25.08
CA ALA A 20 -14.94 28.03 -23.79
C ALA A 20 -15.82 27.32 -22.76
N GLU A 21 -15.18 26.65 -21.79
CA GLU A 21 -15.58 26.69 -20.39
C GLU A 21 -14.32 26.73 -19.49
N LEU A 22 -14.25 27.78 -18.67
CA LEU A 22 -13.25 28.03 -17.63
C LEU A 22 -13.62 27.23 -16.37
N GLY A 23 -12.67 26.52 -15.76
CA GLY A 23 -12.93 25.82 -14.50
C GLY A 23 -11.71 25.18 -13.88
N GLY A 24 -10.81 26.00 -13.33
CA GLY A 24 -9.57 25.55 -12.72
C GLY A 24 -9.76 24.73 -11.44
N LYS A 25 -8.82 23.80 -11.22
CA LYS A 25 -8.10 23.68 -9.95
C LYS A 25 -6.63 23.50 -10.29
N ALA A 26 -5.86 24.58 -10.15
CA ALA A 26 -4.41 24.51 -10.16
C ALA A 26 -3.96 23.67 -8.96
N ALA A 27 -3.85 22.36 -9.14
CA ALA A 27 -3.10 21.52 -8.22
C ALA A 27 -1.63 21.91 -8.40
N VAL A 28 -1.09 22.62 -7.40
CA VAL A 28 0.33 22.89 -7.25
C VAL A 28 1.06 21.55 -7.33
N ARG A 29 1.59 21.22 -8.52
CA ARG A 29 2.44 20.05 -8.72
C ARG A 29 3.73 20.32 -7.97
N LYS A 30 3.81 19.87 -6.71
CA LYS A 30 5.09 19.78 -6.00
C LYS A 30 5.97 18.83 -6.79
N ARG A 31 6.87 19.39 -7.59
CA ARG A 31 7.89 18.66 -8.35
C ARG A 31 8.93 18.16 -7.35
N VAL A 32 8.71 16.99 -6.76
CA VAL A 32 9.78 16.29 -6.05
C VAL A 32 10.67 15.68 -7.15
N LEU A 33 11.93 16.13 -7.25
CA LEU A 33 12.94 15.56 -8.15
C LEU A 33 13.42 14.22 -7.57
N ILE A 34 12.54 13.23 -7.55
CA ILE A 34 12.93 11.86 -7.24
C ILE A 34 13.59 11.32 -8.52
N SER A 35 14.85 10.82 -8.43
CA SER A 35 15.51 10.14 -9.55
C SER A 35 14.54 9.10 -10.12
N LYS A 36 14.46 8.98 -11.45
CA LYS A 36 13.56 8.02 -12.12
C LYS A 36 13.72 6.60 -11.56
N GLU A 37 14.91 6.26 -11.09
CA GLU A 37 15.24 4.99 -10.41
C GLU A 37 14.55 4.85 -9.05
N ARG A 38 14.49 5.92 -8.25
CA ARG A 38 13.78 5.94 -6.96
C ARG A 38 12.25 5.97 -7.15
N GLN A 39 11.76 6.58 -8.24
CA GLN A 39 10.33 6.54 -8.56
C GLN A 39 9.92 5.13 -8.99
N ALA A 40 10.71 4.45 -9.83
CA ALA A 40 10.49 3.05 -10.20
C ALA A 40 10.46 2.11 -8.97
N PHE A 41 11.28 2.37 -7.95
CA PHE A 41 11.26 1.61 -6.70
C PHE A 41 9.96 1.83 -5.89
N LEU A 42 9.47 3.08 -5.81
CA LEU A 42 8.22 3.40 -5.11
C LEU A 42 6.98 2.92 -5.87
N ASP A 43 7.04 2.88 -7.20
CA ASP A 43 5.98 2.35 -8.05
C ASP A 43 5.94 0.81 -7.95
N ALA A 44 7.09 0.14 -7.85
CA ALA A 44 7.17 -1.30 -7.59
C ALA A 44 6.69 -1.70 -6.18
N TYR A 45 6.83 -0.81 -5.19
CA TYR A 45 6.31 -1.02 -3.84
C TYR A 45 4.79 -0.79 -3.73
N ASN A 46 4.23 0.08 -4.58
CA ASN A 46 2.78 0.28 -4.71
C ASN A 46 2.18 -0.51 -5.89
N ASP A 47 2.95 -1.46 -6.45
CA ASP A 47 2.49 -2.35 -7.50
C ASP A 47 1.56 -3.40 -6.88
N PRO A 48 0.28 -3.45 -7.28
CA PRO A 48 -0.71 -4.35 -6.71
C PRO A 48 -0.48 -5.84 -7.04
N CYS A 49 0.57 -6.19 -7.80
CA CYS A 49 0.85 -7.55 -8.27
C CYS A 49 2.17 -8.16 -7.75
N GLN A 50 2.69 -7.75 -6.59
CA GLN A 50 3.65 -8.60 -5.87
C GLN A 50 2.92 -9.66 -5.06
N GLY A 51 2.80 -10.84 -5.68
CA GLY A 51 2.14 -12.03 -5.20
C GLY A 51 2.52 -12.46 -3.79
N PHE A 52 1.55 -12.28 -2.90
CA PHE A 52 1.26 -13.26 -1.86
C PHE A 52 -0.19 -13.67 -2.11
N GLU A 53 -0.39 -14.65 -2.99
CA GLU A 53 -1.67 -15.35 -3.06
C GLU A 53 -1.68 -16.34 -1.88
N PRO A 54 -2.51 -16.15 -0.84
CA PRO A 54 -2.71 -17.18 0.16
C PRO A 54 -3.45 -18.35 -0.51
N ASP A 55 -2.76 -19.48 -0.63
CA ASP A 55 -3.34 -20.77 -1.00
C ASP A 55 -4.55 -21.03 -0.08
N ASP A 56 -5.68 -21.45 -0.65
CA ASP A 56 -6.91 -21.90 0.04
C ASP A 56 -7.94 -20.88 0.59
N GLY A 57 -7.91 -19.60 0.22
CA GLY A 57 -9.05 -18.70 0.48
C GLY A 57 -9.39 -18.49 1.96
N GLU A 58 -8.44 -18.77 2.85
CA GLU A 58 -8.52 -18.45 4.27
C GLU A 58 -8.44 -16.93 4.46
N PRO A 59 -9.26 -16.34 5.35
CA PRO A 59 -9.13 -14.93 5.67
C PRO A 59 -7.73 -14.69 6.23
N PHE A 60 -6.95 -13.82 5.57
CA PHE A 60 -5.66 -13.36 6.10
C PHE A 60 -5.88 -12.79 7.49
N ASN A 61 -5.61 -13.59 8.52
CA ASN A 61 -5.69 -13.19 9.91
C ASN A 61 -4.28 -12.74 10.32
N PRO A 62 -4.00 -11.42 10.32
CA PRO A 62 -2.67 -10.91 10.64
C PRO A 62 -2.23 -11.23 12.07
N ASP A 63 -3.16 -11.70 12.92
CA ASP A 63 -2.84 -12.16 14.28
C ASP A 63 -2.21 -13.57 14.31
N PHE A 64 -2.18 -14.32 13.20
CA PHE A 64 -1.63 -15.68 13.15
C PHE A 64 -0.09 -15.72 13.21
N GLU A 65 0.59 -14.66 12.77
CA GLU A 65 2.05 -14.50 12.91
C GLU A 65 2.48 -13.73 14.17
N LEU A 66 1.54 -13.32 15.02
CA LEU A 66 1.88 -12.66 16.27
C LEU A 66 2.29 -13.69 17.33
N GLU A 67 3.47 -13.49 17.87
CA GLU A 67 4.05 -14.31 18.92
C GLU A 67 4.09 -13.60 20.28
N CYS A 68 4.03 -14.38 21.34
CA CYS A 68 4.18 -13.87 22.70
C CYS A 68 5.63 -13.47 22.97
N ALA A 69 5.88 -12.20 23.29
CA ALA A 69 7.25 -11.71 23.54
C ALA A 69 7.92 -12.26 24.82
N ASN A 70 7.31 -13.21 25.51
CA ASN A 70 7.89 -13.89 26.67
C ASN A 70 8.15 -15.38 26.43
N CYS A 71 7.31 -16.06 25.66
CA CYS A 71 7.34 -17.51 25.50
C CYS A 71 7.20 -17.96 24.04
N GLU A 72 7.23 -17.01 23.10
CA GLU A 72 7.27 -17.21 21.64
C GLU A 72 6.05 -17.96 21.07
N ALA A 73 5.10 -18.34 21.92
CA ALA A 73 3.87 -19.00 21.51
C ALA A 73 2.92 -18.03 20.79
N THR A 74 2.35 -18.52 19.69
CA THR A 74 1.27 -17.91 18.93
C THR A 74 -0.08 -17.99 19.66
N ALA A 75 -1.07 -17.24 19.16
CA ALA A 75 -2.45 -17.35 19.65
C ALA A 75 -3.01 -18.78 19.49
N ALA A 76 -2.69 -19.44 18.37
CA ALA A 76 -3.13 -20.80 18.06
C ALA A 76 -2.58 -21.83 19.05
N GLU A 77 -1.28 -21.79 19.37
CA GLU A 77 -0.65 -22.68 20.36
C GLU A 77 -1.25 -22.53 21.75
N LYS A 78 -1.72 -21.33 22.09
CA LYS A 78 -2.37 -21.03 23.37
C LYS A 78 -3.89 -21.20 23.34
N GLN A 79 -4.47 -21.62 22.20
CA GLN A 79 -5.91 -21.75 21.98
C GLN A 79 -6.66 -20.44 22.33
N LEU A 80 -6.04 -19.31 22.02
CA LEU A 80 -6.59 -17.97 22.23
C LEU A 80 -7.07 -17.41 20.88
N PRO A 81 -8.16 -16.63 20.87
CA PRO A 81 -8.59 -15.97 19.64
C PRO A 81 -7.59 -14.91 19.17
N THR A 82 -6.93 -14.21 20.10
CA THR A 82 -5.96 -13.14 19.83
C THR A 82 -4.97 -13.01 20.99
N LEU A 83 -3.76 -12.53 20.73
CA LEU A 83 -2.82 -12.14 21.79
C LEU A 83 -3.16 -10.78 22.41
N LEU A 84 -2.81 -10.61 23.68
CA LEU A 84 -2.97 -9.36 24.41
C LEU A 84 -1.86 -8.37 24.07
N LYS A 85 -2.23 -7.22 23.51
CA LYS A 85 -1.29 -6.11 23.30
C LYS A 85 -0.97 -5.37 24.59
N CYS A 86 0.26 -4.88 24.71
CA CYS A 86 0.65 -4.00 25.80
C CYS A 86 -0.22 -2.72 25.79
N GLY A 87 -0.92 -2.43 26.88
CA GLY A 87 -1.80 -1.26 26.97
C GLY A 87 -1.08 0.10 26.84
N ARG A 88 0.24 0.15 27.09
CA ARG A 88 1.04 1.39 26.98
C ARG A 88 1.55 1.61 25.56
N CYS A 89 2.29 0.66 25.01
CA CYS A 89 2.94 0.83 23.71
C CYS A 89 2.16 0.26 22.52
N LYS A 90 1.23 -0.68 22.76
CA LYS A 90 0.45 -1.37 21.72
C LYS A 90 1.28 -2.06 20.61
N ILE A 91 2.60 -2.19 20.80
CA ILE A 91 3.55 -2.78 19.85
C ILE A 91 3.82 -4.26 20.16
N VAL A 92 3.88 -4.62 21.44
CA VAL A 92 4.28 -5.96 21.89
C VAL A 92 3.07 -6.75 22.36
N TYR A 93 3.04 -8.04 22.02
CA TYR A 93 1.93 -8.96 22.29
C TYR A 93 2.32 -10.04 23.32
N TYR A 94 1.33 -10.50 24.07
CA TYR A 94 1.47 -11.49 25.14
C TYR A 94 0.28 -12.45 25.15
N CYS A 95 0.52 -13.73 25.40
CA CYS A 95 -0.58 -14.69 25.57
C CYS A 95 -1.33 -14.51 26.90
N SER A 96 -0.70 -13.91 27.92
CA SER A 96 -1.32 -13.70 29.23
C SER A 96 -0.71 -12.51 29.98
N LYS A 97 -1.42 -12.03 31.00
CA LYS A 97 -0.91 -11.01 31.93
C LYS A 97 0.34 -11.49 32.69
N GLU A 98 0.51 -12.79 32.86
CA GLU A 98 1.69 -13.38 33.50
C GLU A 98 2.92 -13.24 32.59
N CYS A 99 2.78 -13.59 31.31
CA CYS A 99 3.85 -13.38 30.33
C CYS A 99 4.24 -11.90 30.20
N GLN A 100 3.25 -10.99 30.25
CA GLN A 100 3.54 -9.55 30.28
C GLN A 100 4.34 -9.15 31.52
N LYS A 101 4.00 -9.65 32.71
CA LYS A 101 4.70 -9.33 33.96
C LYS A 101 6.12 -9.90 33.99
N THR A 102 6.32 -11.11 33.49
CA THR A 102 7.64 -11.74 33.40
C THR A 102 8.54 -10.96 32.45
N ASN A 103 8.03 -10.62 31.26
CA ASN A 103 8.77 -9.83 30.28
C ASN A 103 8.93 -8.35 30.67
N TRP A 104 8.16 -7.84 31.64
CA TRP A 104 8.16 -6.41 32.01
C TRP A 104 9.55 -5.88 32.37
N LYS A 105 10.39 -6.72 32.99
CA LYS A 105 11.76 -6.35 33.39
C LYS A 105 12.61 -5.86 32.22
N ILE A 106 12.47 -6.50 31.05
CA ILE A 106 13.18 -6.12 29.83
C ILE A 106 12.33 -5.18 28.96
N HIS A 107 11.03 -5.42 28.87
CA HIS A 107 10.11 -4.63 28.06
C HIS A 107 10.06 -3.15 28.45
N LYS A 108 10.11 -2.86 29.76
CA LYS A 108 10.02 -1.47 30.28
C LYS A 108 11.12 -0.54 29.72
N ILE A 109 12.26 -1.09 29.30
CA ILE A 109 13.41 -0.32 28.81
C ILE A 109 13.07 0.37 27.49
N TYR A 110 12.26 -0.28 26.65
CA TYR A 110 11.87 0.22 25.32
C TYR A 110 10.35 0.47 25.18
N CYS A 111 9.58 0.32 26.26
CA CYS A 111 8.13 0.57 26.27
C CYS A 111 7.81 2.07 26.18
N LYS A 112 7.55 2.56 24.96
CA LYS A 112 7.11 3.94 24.67
C LYS A 112 5.60 4.02 24.52
N ARG A 113 4.97 5.10 25.01
CA ARG A 113 3.52 5.30 24.88
C ARG A 113 3.14 5.55 23.42
N ALA A 114 2.12 4.85 22.94
CA ALA A 114 1.51 5.06 21.61
C ALA A 114 0.49 6.20 21.62
#